data_AF-A0A7M3YEV5-F1
#
_entry.id   AF-A0A7M3YEV5-F1
#
_cell.length_a   1.000
_cell.length_b   1.000
_cell.length_c   1.000
_cell.angle_alpha   90.00
_cell.angle_beta   90.00
_cell.angle_gamma   90.00
#
_symmetry.space_group_name_H-M   'P 1'
#
loop_
_entity.id
_entity.type
_entity.pdbx_description
1 polymer ?
#
loop_
_entity_poly.entity_id
_entity_poly.type
_entity_poly.pdbx_seq_one_letter_code
_entity_poly.pdbx_strand_id
1 'polypeptide(L)' 'DAVDQARNFQEMLKFDGAVLTKLDTDAKGGAGLSIAHATGQPIVLCGVGQEYDDLMQFDPDWLLEQLFE' A
#
# COMPACT_ATOMS: atom_id res chain seq x y z
N ASP A 1 -9.61 -6.36 -7.59
CA ASP A 1 -9.01 -7.46 -6.79
C ASP A 1 -8.44 -7.00 -5.46
N ALA A 2 -7.21 -6.48 -5.37
CA ALA A 2 -6.62 -6.10 -4.08
C ALA A 2 -7.44 -5.03 -3.32
N VAL A 3 -8.00 -4.05 -4.04
CA VAL A 3 -8.88 -3.00 -3.49
C VAL A 3 -10.18 -3.58 -2.95
N ASP A 4 -10.84 -4.47 -3.70
CA ASP A 4 -12.09 -5.10 -3.27
C ASP A 4 -11.87 -6.02 -2.06
N GLN A 5 -10.75 -6.75 -2.06
CA GLN A 5 -10.35 -7.57 -0.92
C GLN A 5 -10.14 -6.69 0.31
N ALA A 6 -9.38 -5.60 0.19
CA ALA A 6 -9.12 -4.69 1.31
C ALA A 6 -10.42 -4.06 1.84
N ARG A 7 -11.33 -3.63 0.96
CA ARG A 7 -12.66 -3.12 1.35
C ARG A 7 -13.47 -4.16 2.11
N ASN A 8 -13.60 -5.37 1.56
CA ASN A 8 -14.36 -6.44 2.19
C ASN A 8 -13.78 -6.85 3.55
N PHE A 9 -12.44 -6.89 3.67
CA PHE A 9 -11.78 -7.13 4.95
C PHE A 9 -12.07 -6.01 5.95
N GLN A 10 -12.01 -4.74 5.55
CA GLN A 10 -12.30 -3.62 6.45
C GLN A 10 -13.75 -3.62 6.95
N GLU A 11 -14.70 -4.05 6.12
CA GLU A 11 -16.11 -4.20 6.49
C GLU A 11 -16.31 -5.33 7.51
N MET A 12 -15.59 -6.45 7.36
CA MET A 12 -15.72 -7.62 8.23
C MET A 12 -14.91 -7.51 9.52
N LEU A 13 -13.68 -7.01 9.43
CA LEU A 13 -12.68 -6.98 10.48
C LEU A 13 -11.90 -5.68 10.33
N LYS A 14 -12.39 -4.65 11.02
CA LYS A 14 -11.78 -3.32 11.02
C LYS A 14 -10.30 -3.44 11.41
N PHE A 15 -9.43 -3.06 10.48
CA PHE A 15 -8.01 -2.90 10.71
C PHE A 15 -7.67 -1.40 10.73
N ASP A 16 -6.53 -1.07 11.34
CA ASP A 16 -6.07 0.30 11.53
C ASP A 16 -4.97 0.73 10.55
N GLY A 17 -4.44 -0.22 9.77
CA GLY A 17 -3.40 0.06 8.78
C GLY A 17 -3.08 -1.14 7.89
N ALA A 18 -2.47 -0.84 6.74
CA ALA A 18 -2.09 -1.84 5.75
C ALA A 18 -0.59 -1.81 5.46
N VAL A 19 -0.07 -2.96 5.03
CA VAL A 19 1.31 -3.10 4.52
C VAL A 19 1.23 -3.41 3.04
N LEU A 20 1.91 -2.60 2.22
CA LEU A 20 2.09 -2.89 0.80
C LEU A 20 3.32 -3.76 0.59
N THR A 21 3.26 -4.68 -0.36
CA THR A 21 4.41 -5.53 -0.71
C THR A 21 4.62 -5.52 -2.20
N LYS A 22 5.85 -5.85 -2.64
CA LYS A 22 6.25 -5.89 -4.05
C LYS A 22 6.16 -4.54 -4.76
N LEU A 23 6.35 -3.45 -4.00
CA LEU A 23 6.23 -2.09 -4.49
C LEU A 23 7.29 -1.76 -5.55
N ASP A 24 8.42 -2.46 -5.51
CA ASP A 24 9.49 -2.47 -6.52
C ASP A 24 9.01 -2.91 -7.93
N THR A 25 7.92 -3.68 -7.99
CA THR A 25 7.36 -4.17 -9.26
C THR A 25 6.08 -3.45 -9.68
N ASP A 26 5.49 -2.62 -8.80
CA ASP A 26 4.27 -1.85 -9.08
C ASP A 26 4.63 -0.43 -9.52
N ALA A 27 5.05 -0.30 -10.79
CA ALA A 27 5.60 0.91 -11.40
C ALA A 27 4.68 2.15 -11.42
N LYS A 28 3.48 2.09 -10.83
CA LYS A 28 2.54 3.22 -10.75
C LYS A 28 1.94 3.45 -9.38
N GLY A 29 2.18 2.58 -8.39
CA GLY A 29 1.71 2.72 -7.00
C GLY A 29 0.18 2.92 -6.80
N GLY A 30 -0.61 2.78 -7.86
CA GLY A 30 -2.04 3.10 -7.86
C GLY A 30 -2.87 2.13 -7.02
N ALA A 31 -2.39 0.89 -6.82
CA ALA A 31 -3.02 -0.06 -5.92
C ALA A 31 -2.97 0.41 -4.47
N GLY A 32 -1.84 0.98 -4.04
CA GLY A 32 -1.66 1.54 -2.71
C GLY A 32 -2.63 2.68 -2.40
N LEU A 33 -2.66 3.67 -3.29
CA LEU A 33 -3.58 4.81 -3.17
C LEU A 33 -5.04 4.36 -3.15
N SER A 34 -5.40 3.40 -4.01
CA SER A 34 -6.76 2.88 -4.09
C SER A 34 -7.17 2.13 -2.82
N ILE A 35 -6.27 1.35 -2.21
CA ILE A 35 -6.52 0.64 -0.95
C ILE A 35 -6.71 1.63 0.19
N ALA A 36 -5.81 2.62 0.32
CA ALA A 36 -5.93 3.65 1.35
C ALA A 36 -7.25 4.42 1.23
N HIS A 37 -7.62 4.79 0.00
CA HIS A 37 -8.89 5.47 -0.27
C HIS A 37 -10.11 4.60 0.03
N ALA A 38 -10.12 3.34 -0.42
CA ALA A 38 -11.28 2.45 -0.28
C ALA A 38 -11.53 2.00 1.17
N THR A 39 -10.47 1.94 1.99
CA THR A 39 -10.55 1.43 3.38
C THR A 39 -10.54 2.56 4.41
N GLY A 40 -10.11 3.77 4.00
CA GLY A 40 -9.86 4.89 4.90
C GLY A 40 -8.71 4.66 5.88
N GLN A 41 -7.89 3.62 5.67
CA GLN A 41 -6.80 3.25 6.54
C GLN A 41 -5.44 3.64 5.95
N PRO A 42 -4.46 4.05 6.78
CA PRO A 42 -3.13 4.38 6.33
C PRO A 42 -2.36 3.15 5.86
N ILE A 43 -1.44 3.37 4.92
CA ILE A 43 -0.36 2.43 4.64
C ILE A 43 0.79 2.79 5.57
N VAL A 44 1.24 1.81 6.36
CA VAL A 44 2.27 2.02 7.40
C VAL A 44 3.64 1.53 6.98
N LEU A 45 3.69 0.49 6.15
CA LEU A 45 4.92 -0.14 5.69
C LEU A 45 4.82 -0.49 4.20
N CYS A 46 5.96 -0.53 3.53
CA CYS A 46 6.10 -1.04 2.18
C CYS A 46 7.27 -2.01 2.05
N GLY A 47 7.05 -3.10 1.32
CA GLY A 47 8.10 -4.02 0.88
C GLY A 47 8.59 -3.63 -0.52
N VAL A 48 9.88 -3.33 -0.65
CA VAL A 48 10.53 -2.87 -1.90
C VAL A 48 11.55 -3.89 -2.47
N GLY A 49 11.41 -5.15 -2.07
CA GLY A 49 12.32 -6.21 -2.50
C GLY A 49 11.99 -7.55 -1.84
N GLN A 50 12.99 -8.44 -1.81
CA GLN A 50 12.83 -9.83 -1.37
C GLN A 50 13.56 -10.14 -0.06
N GLU A 51 14.50 -9.29 0.35
CA GLU A 51 15.28 -9.47 1.56
C GLU A 51 14.51 -8.96 2.78
N TYR A 52 14.88 -9.43 3.98
CA TYR A 52 14.23 -9.01 5.22
C TYR A 52 14.34 -7.51 5.49
N ASP A 53 15.43 -6.89 5.04
CA ASP A 53 15.69 -5.47 5.20
C ASP A 53 14.91 -4.59 4.21
N ASP A 54 14.21 -5.20 3.25
CA ASP A 54 13.43 -4.50 2.22
C ASP A 54 12.03 -4.09 2.71
N LEU A 55 11.69 -4.35 3.98
CA LEU A 55 10.47 -3.86 4.62
C LEU A 55 10.73 -2.52 5.31
N MET A 56 10.19 -1.44 4.75
CA MET A 56 10.46 -0.08 5.17
C MET A 56 9.20 0.64 5.63
N GLN A 57 9.36 1.77 6.34
CA GLN A 57 8.25 2.70 6.58
C GLN A 57 7.75 3.25 5.24
N PHE A 58 6.43 3.34 5.12
CA PHE A 58 5.82 3.90 3.93
C PHE A 58 6.02 5.42 3.89
N ASP A 59 6.57 5.90 2.78
CA ASP A 59 6.75 7.32 2.49
C ASP A 59 5.73 7.77 1.42
N PRO A 60 4.74 8.63 1.78
CA PRO A 60 3.77 9.13 0.83
C PRO A 60 4.38 10.09 -0.20
N ASP A 61 5.45 10.81 0.14
CA ASP A 61 6.08 11.77 -0.78
C ASP A 61 6.77 11.01 -1.92
N TRP A 62 7.47 9.92 -1.59
CA TRP A 62 8.03 8.99 -2.58
C TRP A 62 6.97 8.49 -3.58
N LEU A 63 5.77 8.12 -3.09
CA LEU A 63 4.69 7.64 -3.96
C LEU A 63 4.21 8.74 -4.91
N LEU A 64 4.11 9.99 -4.42
CA LEU A 64 3.70 11.12 -5.24
C LEU A 64 4.74 11.44 -6.31
N GLU A 65 6.03 11.42 -5.97
CA GLU A 65 7.11 11.59 -6.94
C GLU A 65 7.01 10.57 -8.08
N GLN A 66 6.81 9.28 -7.76
CA GLN A 66 6.67 8.22 -8.76
C GLN A 66 5.39 8.32 -9.62
N LEU A 67 4.34 9.00 -9.14
CA LEU A 67 3.10 9.19 -9.88
C LEU A 67 3.16 10.33 -10.90
N PHE A 68 4.04 11.31 -10.68
CA PHE A 68 4.13 12.53 -11.48
C PHE A 68 5.40 12.63 -12.34
N GLU A 69 6.36 11.71 -12.20
CA GLU A 69 7.41 11.43 -13.20
C GLU A 69 6.87 10.61 -14.40
#